data_AF-A0A5E4RBM7-F1
#
_entry.id   AF-A0A5E4RBM7-F1
#
_cell.length_a   1.000
_cell.length_b   1.000
_cell.length_c   1.000
_cell.angle_alpha   90.00
_cell.angle_beta   90.00
_cell.angle_gamma   90.00
#
_symmetry.space_group_name_H-M   'P 1'
#
loop_
_entity.id
_entity.type
_entity.pdbx_description
1 polymer ?
#
loop_
_entity_poly.entity_id
_entity_poly.type
_entity_poly.pdbx_seq_one_letter_code
_entity_poly.pdbx_strand_id
1 'polypeptide(L)'
;MDLYSRQIVGWATRSTMTSDLVLRALLAAVWKRKPRPGVMAHPDQGSQFTSDDWQPFLRAHHMVPSMSRRGNCHDNAVAESFFSALKKERIKRRIYPNRAAAATDVFDYIEMFYNTIRRHGSAGDMSPVEFERRYALNGSCVSAKLWPVQSLAAVGR
;
A
#
# COMPACT_ATOMS: atom_id res chain seq x y z
N MET A 1 0.02 -0.08 2.25
CA MET A 1 0.90 0.76 3.06
C MET A 1 0.63 0.49 4.52
N ASP A 2 1.69 0.27 5.30
CA ASP A 2 1.63 0.35 6.76
C ASP A 2 1.68 1.83 7.18
N LEU A 3 0.65 2.33 7.85
CA LEU A 3 0.60 3.74 8.24
C LEU A 3 1.61 4.11 9.32
N TYR A 4 2.08 3.15 10.12
CA TYR A 4 3.05 3.40 11.17
C TYR A 4 4.40 3.84 10.59
N SER A 5 4.94 3.06 9.66
CA SER A 5 6.26 3.29 9.05
C SER A 5 6.22 3.93 7.67
N ARG A 6 5.03 4.06 7.07
CA ARG A 6 4.82 4.42 5.66
C ARG A 6 5.31 3.38 4.66
N GLN A 7 5.70 2.18 5.10
CA GLN A 7 6.22 1.16 4.19
C GLN A 7 5.12 0.62 3.27
N ILE A 8 5.43 0.43 1.99
CA ILE A 8 4.59 -0.39 1.12
C ILE A 8 4.89 -1.85 1.39
N VAL A 9 3.93 -2.53 2.02
CA VAL A 9 4.09 -3.90 2.49
C VAL A 9 3.39 -4.94 1.62
N GLY A 10 2.58 -4.48 0.67
CA GLY A 10 1.87 -5.32 -0.28
C GLY A 10 1.41 -4.47 -1.45
N TRP A 11 1.55 -5.02 -2.66
CA TRP A 11 1.21 -4.39 -3.92
C TRP A 11 0.92 -5.48 -4.95
N ALA A 12 0.17 -5.14 -5.99
CA ALA A 12 -0.10 -6.02 -7.12
C ALA A 12 -0.39 -5.17 -8.36
N THR A 13 -0.20 -5.75 -9.55
CA THR A 13 -0.46 -5.08 -10.83
C THR A 13 -1.31 -5.97 -11.73
N ARG A 14 -2.32 -5.39 -12.37
CA ARG A 14 -3.12 -6.01 -13.45
C ARG A 14 -3.48 -4.99 -14.51
N SER A 15 -3.91 -5.46 -15.67
CA SER A 15 -4.41 -4.62 -16.76
C SER A 15 -5.75 -3.95 -16.47
N THR A 16 -6.53 -4.50 -15.54
CA THR A 16 -7.88 -4.03 -15.19
C THR A 16 -8.00 -3.95 -13.68
N MET A 17 -8.74 -2.94 -13.20
CA MET A 17 -9.06 -2.80 -11.78
C MET A 17 -10.14 -3.81 -11.40
N THR A 18 -9.82 -4.76 -10.52
CA THR A 18 -10.73 -5.82 -10.06
C THR A 18 -10.60 -6.01 -8.56
N SER A 19 -11.57 -6.68 -7.93
CA SER A 19 -11.48 -7.05 -6.51
C SER A 19 -10.31 -7.99 -6.22
N ASP A 20 -10.08 -8.99 -7.06
CA ASP A 20 -8.93 -9.91 -6.96
C ASP A 20 -7.59 -9.17 -6.87
N LEU A 21 -7.42 -8.09 -7.63
CA LEU A 21 -6.20 -7.29 -7.62
C LEU A 21 -5.91 -6.67 -6.26
N VAL A 22 -6.94 -6.13 -5.61
CA VAL A 22 -6.84 -5.58 -4.27
C VAL A 22 -6.61 -6.67 -3.24
N LEU A 23 -7.33 -7.79 -3.34
CA LEU A 23 -7.17 -8.93 -2.44
C LEU A 23 -5.75 -9.51 -2.51
N ARG A 24 -5.15 -9.58 -3.71
CA ARG A 24 -3.76 -10.00 -3.90
C ARG A 24 -2.77 -9.05 -3.21
N ALA A 25 -2.95 -7.74 -3.37
CA ALA A 25 -2.11 -6.75 -2.71
C ALA A 25 -2.22 -6.85 -1.18
N LEU A 26 -3.44 -7.07 -0.66
CA LEU A 26 -3.67 -7.24 0.77
C LEU A 26 -3.13 -8.56 1.30
N LEU A 27 -3.26 -9.65 0.54
CA LEU A 27 -2.68 -10.95 0.88
C LEU A 27 -1.15 -10.86 0.96
N ALA A 28 -0.51 -10.20 0.01
CA ALA A 28 0.93 -9.94 0.06
C ALA A 28 1.33 -9.18 1.33
N ALA A 29 0.54 -8.17 1.74
CA ALA A 29 0.76 -7.45 2.99
C ALA A 29 0.63 -8.34 4.22
N VAL A 30 -0.40 -9.19 4.27
CA VAL A 30 -0.60 -10.17 5.36
C VAL A 30 0.57 -11.14 5.43
N TRP A 31 1.06 -11.66 4.30
CA TRP A 31 2.20 -12.56 4.28
C TRP A 31 3.49 -11.90 4.73
N LYS A 32 3.73 -10.65 4.30
CA LYS A 32 4.92 -9.88 4.67
C LYS A 32 4.93 -9.50 6.15
N ARG A 33 3.78 -9.13 6.73
CA ARG A 33 3.68 -8.59 8.10
C ARG A 33 3.22 -9.56 9.17
N LYS A 34 2.50 -10.62 8.78
CA LYS A 34 1.85 -11.57 9.70
C LYS A 34 1.14 -10.84 10.86
N PRO A 35 0.22 -9.90 10.55
CA PRO A 35 -0.34 -9.02 11.55
C PRO A 35 -1.13 -9.81 12.61
N ARG A 36 -1.14 -9.29 13.83
CA ARG A 36 -1.99 -9.84 14.90
C ARG A 36 -3.48 -9.63 14.54
N PRO A 37 -4.37 -10.50 15.05
CA PRO A 37 -5.81 -10.27 14.97
C PRO A 37 -6.19 -8.86 15.44
N GLY A 38 -7.14 -8.23 14.75
CA GLY A 38 -7.60 -6.89 15.05
C GLY A 38 -6.92 -5.77 14.25
N VAL A 39 -5.98 -6.11 13.34
CA VAL A 39 -5.39 -5.12 12.42
C VAL A 39 -6.49 -4.44 11.60
N MET A 40 -6.42 -3.11 11.54
CA MET A 40 -7.41 -2.32 10.84
C MET A 40 -7.04 -2.21 9.35
N ALA A 41 -7.95 -2.65 8.48
CA ALA A 41 -7.89 -2.43 7.04
C ALA A 41 -8.69 -1.17 6.70
N HIS A 42 -8.02 -0.18 6.10
CA HIS A 42 -8.68 1.06 5.70
C HIS A 42 -8.67 1.16 4.17
N PRO A 43 -9.70 0.66 3.48
CA PRO A 43 -9.85 0.84 2.05
C PRO A 43 -10.46 2.22 1.73
N ASP A 44 -10.32 2.65 0.47
CA ASP A 44 -11.15 3.73 -0.06
C ASP A 44 -12.58 3.23 -0.38
N GLN A 45 -13.41 4.09 -0.98
CA GLN A 45 -14.83 3.80 -1.26
C GLN A 45 -15.08 3.20 -2.66
N GLY A 46 -14.07 2.63 -3.31
CA GLY A 46 -14.22 1.96 -4.59
C GLY A 46 -15.03 0.66 -4.47
N SER A 47 -15.74 0.32 -5.55
CA SER A 47 -16.63 -0.85 -5.61
C SER A 47 -15.91 -2.20 -5.37
N GLN A 48 -14.60 -2.25 -5.59
CA GLN A 48 -13.78 -3.42 -5.27
C GLN A 48 -13.81 -3.80 -3.78
N PHE A 49 -14.01 -2.82 -2.89
CA PHE A 49 -14.08 -3.00 -1.44
C PHE A 49 -15.48 -3.32 -0.93
N THR A 50 -16.48 -3.30 -1.80
CA THR A 50 -17.85 -3.73 -1.51
C THR A 50 -18.17 -5.06 -2.19
N SER A 51 -17.17 -5.74 -2.75
CA SER A 51 -17.35 -7.04 -3.40
C SER A 51 -17.59 -8.17 -2.39
N ASP A 52 -18.26 -9.23 -2.86
CA ASP A 52 -18.61 -10.38 -2.04
C ASP A 52 -17.39 -11.08 -1.44
N ASP A 53 -16.22 -10.98 -2.08
CA ASP A 53 -14.96 -11.58 -1.60
C ASP A 53 -14.25 -10.75 -0.52
N TRP A 54 -14.54 -9.44 -0.42
CA TRP A 54 -13.82 -8.54 0.49
C TRP A 54 -14.08 -8.86 1.97
N GLN A 55 -15.35 -8.96 2.35
CA GLN A 55 -15.71 -9.21 3.74
C GLN A 55 -15.30 -10.62 4.24
N PRO A 56 -15.47 -11.71 3.47
CA PRO A 56 -14.89 -13.01 3.80
C PRO A 56 -13.38 -12.96 3.98
N PHE A 57 -12.65 -12.26 3.10
CA PHE A 57 -11.20 -12.13 3.22
C PHE A 57 -10.80 -11.48 4.54
N LEU A 58 -11.41 -10.35 4.90
CA LEU A 58 -11.10 -9.67 6.16
C LEU A 58 -11.40 -10.56 7.37
N ARG A 59 -12.52 -11.29 7.37
CA ARG A 59 -12.85 -12.24 8.43
C ARG A 59 -11.84 -13.38 8.54
N ALA A 60 -11.44 -13.96 7.41
CA ALA A 60 -10.47 -15.07 7.37
C ALA A 60 -9.08 -14.67 7.91
N HIS A 61 -8.72 -13.39 7.79
CA HIS A 61 -7.46 -12.84 8.29
C HIS A 61 -7.62 -12.05 9.60
N HIS A 62 -8.77 -12.15 10.28
CA HIS A 62 -9.09 -11.45 11.53
C HIS A 62 -8.83 -9.95 11.49
N MET A 63 -9.10 -9.32 10.35
CA MET A 63 -8.93 -7.89 10.13
C MET A 63 -10.23 -7.13 10.40
N VAL A 64 -10.12 -5.91 10.89
CA VAL A 64 -11.26 -5.03 11.15
C VAL A 64 -11.36 -4.01 10.01
N PRO A 65 -12.46 -3.96 9.25
CA PRO A 65 -12.66 -2.89 8.29
C PRO A 65 -12.86 -1.57 9.04
N SER A 66 -12.11 -0.54 8.68
CA SER A 66 -12.45 0.84 9.01
C SER A 66 -12.83 1.56 7.74
N MET A 67 -14.11 1.92 7.60
CA MET A 67 -14.53 2.89 6.61
C MET A 67 -14.77 4.21 7.33
N SER A 68 -14.07 5.26 6.94
CA SER A 68 -14.44 6.61 7.34
C SER A 68 -15.70 7.07 6.61
N ARG A 69 -16.38 8.07 7.19
CA ARG A 69 -17.59 8.65 6.58
C ARG A 69 -17.25 9.18 5.18
N ARG A 70 -18.21 9.07 4.25
CA ARG A 70 -18.14 9.65 2.91
C ARG A 70 -17.75 11.12 3.00
N GLY A 71 -16.66 11.49 2.32
CA GLY A 71 -16.12 12.86 2.29
C GLY A 71 -14.89 13.13 3.18
N ASN A 72 -14.38 12.14 3.94
CA ASN A 72 -13.16 12.35 4.72
C ASN A 72 -11.88 12.11 3.89
N CYS A 73 -11.44 13.11 3.14
CA CYS A 73 -10.25 13.05 2.28
C CYS A 73 -8.94 12.83 3.08
N HIS A 74 -8.92 13.20 4.37
CA HIS A 74 -7.73 13.12 5.21
C HIS A 74 -7.25 11.68 5.42
N ASP A 75 -8.17 10.70 5.44
CA ASP A 75 -7.81 9.31 5.70
C ASP A 75 -7.09 8.65 4.51
N ASN A 76 -7.43 9.06 3.27
CA ASN A 76 -6.79 8.55 2.05
C ASN A 76 -5.53 9.34 1.63
N ALA A 77 -5.32 10.54 2.19
CA ALA A 77 -4.25 11.45 1.79
C ALA A 77 -2.86 10.80 1.80
N VAL A 78 -2.63 9.85 2.71
CA VAL A 78 -1.37 9.10 2.83
C VAL A 78 -1.12 8.21 1.62
N ALA A 79 -2.13 7.46 1.20
CA ALA A 79 -2.04 6.59 0.03
C ALA A 79 -1.96 7.41 -1.26
N GLU A 80 -2.74 8.50 -1.35
CA GLU A 80 -2.69 9.44 -2.48
C GLU A 80 -1.31 10.08 -2.63
N SER A 81 -0.66 10.44 -1.52
CA SER A 81 0.71 10.97 -1.53
C SER A 81 1.71 9.98 -2.14
N PHE A 82 1.60 8.69 -1.81
CA PHE A 82 2.41 7.64 -2.43
C PHE A 82 2.19 7.57 -3.94
N PHE A 83 0.94 7.54 -4.41
CA PHE A 83 0.67 7.49 -5.84
C PHE A 83 1.15 8.71 -6.60
N SER A 84 1.01 9.90 -5.99
CA SER A 84 1.53 11.13 -6.55
C SER A 84 3.05 11.07 -6.69
N ALA A 85 3.76 10.60 -5.65
CA ALA A 85 5.21 10.40 -5.68
C ALA A 85 5.63 9.39 -6.75
N LEU A 86 5.04 8.19 -6.78
CA LEU A 86 5.32 7.16 -7.77
C LEU A 86 5.14 7.69 -9.21
N LYS A 87 4.02 8.37 -9.47
CA LYS A 87 3.74 8.94 -10.79
C LYS A 87 4.76 10.01 -11.17
N LYS A 88 5.09 10.92 -10.26
CA LYS A 88 6.02 12.03 -10.50
C LYS A 88 7.46 11.58 -10.66
N GLU A 89 7.92 10.72 -9.75
CA GLU A 89 9.32 10.32 -9.61
C GLU A 89 9.69 9.20 -10.59
N ARG A 90 8.75 8.31 -10.95
CA ARG A 90 9.05 7.15 -11.81
C ARG A 90 8.32 7.16 -13.16
N ILE A 91 7.02 7.48 -13.20
CA ILE A 91 6.19 7.17 -14.38
C ILE A 91 6.08 8.32 -15.40
N LYS A 92 5.99 9.58 -14.97
CA LYS A 92 5.56 10.74 -15.80
C LYS A 92 6.35 10.94 -17.11
N ARG A 93 7.58 10.44 -17.20
CA ARG A 93 8.47 10.60 -18.36
C ARG A 93 8.99 9.27 -18.91
N ARG A 94 8.25 8.18 -18.71
CA ARG A 94 8.62 6.84 -19.17
C ARG A 94 7.54 6.26 -20.08
N ILE A 95 7.99 5.70 -21.20
CA ILE A 95 7.18 4.84 -22.05
C ILE A 95 7.69 3.42 -21.85
N TYR A 96 6.81 2.52 -21.44
CA TYR A 96 7.19 1.12 -21.22
C TYR A 96 6.88 0.30 -22.47
N PRO A 97 7.78 -0.61 -22.87
CA PRO A 97 7.57 -1.44 -24.05
C PRO A 97 6.44 -2.45 -23.84
N ASN A 98 6.23 -2.89 -22.60
CA ASN A 98 5.16 -3.80 -22.23
C ASN A 98 4.81 -3.65 -20.74
N ARG A 99 3.72 -4.29 -20.32
CA ARG A 99 3.23 -4.24 -18.94
C ARG A 99 4.17 -4.92 -17.94
N ALA A 100 4.88 -5.96 -18.34
CA ALA A 100 5.82 -6.66 -17.46
C ALA A 100 7.02 -5.77 -17.09
N ALA A 101 7.51 -4.97 -18.05
CA ALA A 101 8.53 -3.96 -17.80
C ALA A 101 8.03 -2.88 -16.85
N ALA A 102 6.79 -2.40 -17.02
CA ALA A 102 6.19 -1.45 -16.08
C ALA A 102 6.02 -2.04 -14.67
N ALA A 103 5.58 -3.29 -14.56
CA ALA A 103 5.43 -3.97 -13.27
C ALA A 103 6.78 -4.16 -12.56
N THR A 104 7.82 -4.55 -13.30
CA THR A 104 9.19 -4.66 -12.78
C THR A 104 9.71 -3.31 -12.30
N ASP A 105 9.47 -2.24 -13.05
CA ASP A 105 9.91 -0.90 -12.67
C ASP A 105 9.21 -0.37 -11.42
N VAL A 106 7.93 -0.70 -11.26
CA VAL A 106 7.15 -0.37 -10.05
C VAL A 106 7.65 -1.19 -8.85
N PHE A 107 7.96 -2.48 -9.05
CA PHE A 107 8.58 -3.31 -8.01
C PHE A 107 9.91 -2.70 -7.54
N ASP A 108 10.81 -2.39 -8.47
CA ASP A 108 12.10 -1.78 -8.17
C ASP A 108 11.92 -0.44 -7.44
N TYR A 109 11.00 0.40 -7.90
CA TYR A 109 10.69 1.65 -7.21
C TYR A 109 10.20 1.40 -5.79
N ILE A 110 9.32 0.42 -5.55
CA ILE A 110 8.78 0.15 -4.23
C ILE A 110 9.85 -0.42 -3.29
N GLU A 111 10.51 -1.52 -3.68
CA GLU A 111 11.37 -2.29 -2.79
C GLU A 111 12.80 -1.73 -2.72
N MET A 112 13.33 -1.17 -3.81
CA MET A 112 14.72 -0.71 -3.88
C MET A 112 14.89 0.79 -3.64
N PHE A 113 13.82 1.58 -3.77
CA PHE A 113 13.89 3.04 -3.59
C PHE A 113 12.93 3.58 -2.53
N TYR A 114 11.63 3.37 -2.67
CA TYR A 114 10.62 3.94 -1.78
C TYR A 114 10.78 3.44 -0.35
N ASN A 115 10.82 2.12 -0.16
CA ASN A 115 10.89 1.53 1.16
C ASN A 115 12.27 1.75 1.83
N THR A 116 13.36 1.78 1.05
CA THR A 116 14.73 1.71 1.57
C THR A 116 15.45 3.06 1.60
N ILE A 117 15.18 3.95 0.63
CA ILE A 117 15.96 5.18 0.40
C ILE A 117 15.11 6.44 0.59
N ARG A 118 13.86 6.44 0.10
CA ARG A 118 13.03 7.64 0.04
C ARG A 118 12.70 8.14 1.45
N ARG A 119 13.04 9.40 1.72
CA ARG A 119 12.81 10.03 3.03
C ARG A 119 11.40 10.60 3.14
N HIS A 120 10.82 10.50 4.34
CA HIS A 120 9.51 11.04 4.66
C HIS A 120 9.61 12.00 5.85
N GLY A 121 9.20 13.26 5.67
CA GLY A 121 9.24 14.25 6.75
C GLY A 121 8.40 13.85 7.97
N SER A 122 7.27 13.16 7.76
CA SER A 122 6.45 12.58 8.83
C SER A 122 7.13 11.43 9.59
N ALA A 123 8.23 10.89 9.07
CA ALA A 123 9.06 9.85 9.67
C ALA A 123 10.43 10.40 10.13
N GLY A 124 10.55 11.72 10.38
CA GLY A 124 11.80 12.35 10.81
C GLY A 124 12.89 12.31 9.74
N ASP A 125 12.51 12.47 8.47
CA ASP A 125 13.38 12.37 7.29
C ASP A 125 14.11 11.04 7.14
N MET A 126 13.50 9.96 7.64
CA MET A 126 13.97 8.59 7.44
C MET A 126 13.20 7.88 6.32
N SER A 127 13.81 6.84 5.77
CA SER A 127 13.10 5.89 4.92
C SER A 127 12.22 4.96 5.75
N PRO A 128 11.16 4.36 5.18
CA PRO A 128 10.28 3.46 5.92
C PRO A 128 11.02 2.32 6.63
N VAL A 129 11.99 1.69 5.96
CA VAL A 129 12.79 0.61 6.54
C VAL A 129 13.69 1.11 7.67
N GLU A 130 14.34 2.27 7.49
CA GLU A 130 15.20 2.84 8.53
C GLU A 130 14.39 3.29 9.76
N PHE A 131 13.20 3.86 9.53
CA PHE A 131 12.27 4.18 10.60
C PHE A 131 11.96 2.93 11.44
N GLU A 132 11.54 1.83 10.81
CA GLU A 132 11.26 0.59 11.55
C GLU A 132 12.48 0.03 12.26
N ARG A 133 13.65 0.06 11.63
CA ARG A 133 14.89 -0.41 12.24
C ARG A 133 15.18 0.32 13.55
N ARG A 134 15.04 1.64 13.58
CA ARG A 134 15.27 2.44 14.79
C ARG A 134 14.23 2.21 15.86
N TYR A 135 12.96 2.08 15.49
CA TYR A 135 11.90 1.83 16.48
C TYR A 135 11.93 0.41 17.04
N ALA A 136 12.32 -0.59 16.24
CA ALA A 136 12.55 -1.95 16.71
C ALA A 136 13.70 -2.02 17.73
N LEU A 137 14.76 -1.22 17.53
CA LEU A 137 15.86 -1.08 18.48
C LEU A 137 15.45 -0.35 19.79
N ASN A 138 14.40 0.47 19.74
CA ASN A 138 13.93 1.30 20.85
C ASN A 138 12.72 0.70 21.62
N GLY A 139 12.29 -0.52 21.30
CA GLY A 139 11.42 -1.34 22.17
C GLY A 139 9.92 -1.00 22.24
N SER A 140 9.35 -0.18 21.34
CA SER A 140 7.90 0.11 21.36
C SER A 140 7.13 -0.72 20.33
N CYS A 141 6.33 -1.69 20.80
CA CYS A 141 5.36 -2.44 19.99
C CYS A 141 4.11 -1.58 19.76
N VAL A 142 3.80 -1.21 18.52
CA VAL A 142 2.57 -0.44 18.21
C VAL A 142 1.80 -1.04 17.04
N SER A 143 0.48 -1.05 17.19
CA SER A 143 -0.52 -1.65 16.29
C SER A 143 -0.42 -1.10 14.85
N ALA A 144 -0.24 -1.99 13.88
CA ALA A 144 -0.17 -1.63 12.47
C ALA A 144 -1.58 -1.31 11.90
N LYS A 145 -1.66 -0.36 10.97
CA LYS A 145 -2.84 -0.15 10.10
C LYS A 145 -2.40 -0.39 8.67
N LEU A 146 -3.11 -1.26 7.94
CA LEU A 146 -2.76 -1.65 6.58
C LEU A 146 -3.74 -1.03 5.57
N TRP A 147 -3.19 -0.23 4.65
CA TRP A 147 -3.90 0.31 3.49
C TRP A 147 -3.64 -0.55 2.24
N PRO A 148 -4.66 -1.04 1.52
CA PRO A 148 -4.45 -1.65 0.21
C PRO A 148 -4.07 -0.58 -0.82
N VAL A 149 -2.87 -0.69 -1.39
CA VAL A 149 -2.35 0.25 -2.40
C VAL A 149 -3.08 -0.03 -3.72
N GLN A 150 -3.93 0.91 -4.18
CA GLN A 150 -4.54 0.92 -5.50
C GLN A 150 -3.58 0.53 -6.64
N SER A 151 -4.11 -0.22 -7.61
CA SER A 151 -3.37 -0.68 -8.78
C SER A 151 -3.20 0.41 -9.84
N LEU A 152 -2.04 0.38 -10.50
CA LEU A 152 -1.78 1.10 -11.75
C LEU A 152 -2.60 0.50 -12.90
N ALA A 153 -3.82 0.99 -13.11
CA ALA A 153 -4.63 0.67 -14.28
C ALA A 153 -4.39 1.60 -15.49
N ALA A 154 -3.36 2.45 -15.48
CA ALA A 154 -3.12 3.41 -16.56
C ALA A 154 -1.62 3.59 -16.85
N VAL A 155 -1.01 2.58 -17.46
CA VAL A 155 0.24 2.71 -18.23
C VAL A 155 -0.01 1.95 -19.52
N GLY A 156 -0.52 2.65 -20.53
CA GLY A 156 -0.90 2.03 -21.80
C GLY A 156 -1.89 2.88 -22.58
N ARG A 157 -1.44 4.07 -22.98
CA ARG A 157 -1.63 4.60 -24.33
C ARG A 157 -0.40 5.44 -24.64
#